data_AF-A0A356BV72-F1
#
_entry.id   AF-A0A356BV72-F1
#
_cell.length_a   1.000
_cell.length_b   1.000
_cell.length_c   1.000
_cell.angle_alpha   90.00
_cell.angle_beta   90.00
_cell.angle_gamma   90.00
#
_symmetry.space_group_name_H-M   'P 1'
#
loop_
_entity.id
_entity.type
_entity.pdbx_description
1 polymer ?
#
loop_
_entity_poly.entity_id
_entity_poly.type
_entity_poly.pdbx_seq_one_letter_code
_entity_poly.pdbx_strand_id
1 'polypeptide(L)'
;ERLQKELASILSTMLGGRRTEVFLTMERGPKLEIAYDLTEEERIGAAGLSERRWTSNPVLMRNDAERKEVPLVLEEIEPIVRGVLVVVDQEPHTNTRLTISQAVATALQIPMYRIEVLFTQ
;
A
#
# COMPACT_ATOMS: atom_id res chain seq x y z
N GLU A 1 -8.28 -5.49 -1.95
CA GLU A 1 -9.42 -6.31 -1.49
C GLU A 1 -9.13 -7.25 -0.32
N ARG A 2 -8.06 -8.07 -0.34
CA ARG A 2 -7.78 -9.05 0.74
C ARG A 2 -7.80 -8.40 2.14
N LEU A 3 -7.06 -7.31 2.31
CA LEU A 3 -6.96 -6.57 3.57
C LEU A 3 -8.31 -6.02 4.06
N GLN A 4 -9.18 -5.56 3.15
CA GLN A 4 -10.54 -5.13 3.48
C GLN A 4 -11.37 -6.27 4.04
N LYS A 5 -11.34 -7.42 3.36
CA LYS A 5 -12.13 -8.61 3.75
C LYS A 5 -11.66 -9.15 5.09
N GLU A 6 -10.35 -9.19 5.32
CA GLU A 6 -9.75 -9.64 6.57
C GLU A 6 -10.13 -8.72 7.74
N LEU A 7 -9.98 -7.40 7.58
CA LEU A 7 -10.36 -6.44 8.61
C LEU A 7 -11.86 -6.47 8.91
N ALA A 8 -12.71 -6.58 7.88
CA ALA A 8 -14.15 -6.75 8.05
C ALA A 8 -14.49 -8.05 8.81
N SER A 9 -13.80 -9.15 8.52
CA SER A 9 -14.02 -10.42 9.23
C SER A 9 -13.66 -10.29 10.72
N ILE A 10 -12.51 -9.69 11.04
CA ILE A 10 -12.06 -9.47 12.42
C ILE A 10 -13.05 -8.58 13.18
N LEU A 11 -13.46 -7.46 12.59
CA LEU A 11 -14.41 -6.53 13.21
C LEU A 11 -15.78 -7.18 13.41
N SER A 12 -16.25 -7.99 12.45
CA SER A 12 -17.49 -8.75 12.59
C SER A 12 -17.44 -9.69 13.79
N THR A 13 -16.34 -10.43 13.96
CA THR A 13 -16.15 -11.33 15.13
C THR A 13 -16.08 -10.55 16.44
N MET A 14 -15.35 -9.44 16.48
CA MET A 14 -15.26 -8.55 17.65
C MET A 14 -16.63 -8.01 18.09
N LEU A 15 -17.53 -7.76 17.14
CA LEU A 15 -18.86 -7.19 17.37
C LEU A 15 -19.95 -8.26 17.50
N GLY A 16 -19.59 -9.50 17.84
CA GLY A 16 -20.54 -10.58 18.10
C GLY A 16 -21.16 -11.20 16.84
N GLY A 17 -20.44 -11.19 15.72
CA GLY A 17 -20.88 -11.77 14.45
C GLY A 17 -21.78 -10.87 13.62
N ARG A 18 -21.90 -9.58 13.97
CA ARG A 18 -22.68 -8.60 13.21
C ARG A 18 -22.02 -8.29 11.87
N ARG A 19 -22.83 -7.93 10.88
CA ARG A 19 -22.32 -7.53 9.55
C ARG A 19 -21.52 -6.24 9.68
N THR A 20 -20.30 -6.28 9.16
CA THR A 20 -19.46 -5.10 9.01
C THR A 20 -18.95 -4.99 7.59
N GLU A 21 -18.88 -3.76 7.10
CA GLU A 21 -18.34 -3.44 5.78
C GLU A 21 -17.21 -2.44 5.96
N VAL A 22 -16.11 -2.69 5.25
CA VAL A 22 -14.89 -1.89 5.36
C VAL A 22 -14.47 -1.42 3.97
N PHE A 23 -14.35 -0.11 3.83
CA PHE A 23 -13.79 0.51 2.64
C PHE A 23 -12.45 1.16 2.98
N LEU A 24 -11.39 0.74 2.27
CA LEU A 24 -10.06 1.33 2.39
C LEU A 24 -9.82 2.28 1.22
N THR A 25 -9.42 3.51 1.53
CA THR A 25 -8.88 4.44 0.54
C THR A 25 -7.37 4.31 0.52
N MET A 26 -6.78 4.02 -0.63
CA MET A 26 -5.33 3.88 -0.77
C MET A 26 -4.69 5.22 -1.14
N GLU A 27 -3.55 5.52 -0.53
CA GLU A 27 -2.67 6.63 -0.94
C GLU A 27 -1.75 6.20 -2.09
N ARG A 28 -1.23 4.99 -1.99
CA ARG A 28 -0.35 4.37 -2.98
C ARG A 28 -0.69 2.89 -3.09
N GLY A 29 -0.74 2.38 -4.33
CA GLY A 29 -0.84 0.95 -4.59
C GLY A 29 0.48 0.21 -4.30
N PRO A 30 0.49 -1.12 -4.43
CA PRO A 30 1.73 -1.88 -4.33
C PRO A 30 2.70 -1.43 -5.44
N LYS A 31 3.98 -1.33 -5.10
CA LYS A 31 5.03 -0.96 -6.04
C LYS A 31 6.19 -1.94 -5.91
N LEU A 32 6.76 -2.33 -7.05
CA LEU A 32 8.03 -3.03 -7.10
C LEU A 32 9.16 -2.03 -7.32
N GLU A 33 10.20 -2.14 -6.53
CA GLU A 33 11.47 -1.48 -6.80
C GLU A 33 12.38 -2.48 -7.51
N ILE A 34 12.85 -2.10 -8.69
CA ILE A 34 13.66 -2.97 -9.56
C ILE A 34 15.06 -2.38 -9.71
N ALA A 35 16.04 -3.27 -9.93
CA ALA A 35 17.42 -2.87 -10.13
C ALA A 35 17.62 -2.21 -11.51
N TYR A 36 18.47 -1.18 -11.54
CA TYR A 36 18.89 -0.50 -12.76
C TYR A 36 20.41 -0.44 -12.84
N ASP A 37 20.95 -0.68 -14.03
CA ASP A 37 22.33 -0.35 -14.37
C ASP A 37 22.39 1.10 -14.84
N LEU A 38 23.09 1.94 -14.08
CA LEU A 38 23.33 3.34 -14.42
C LEU A 38 24.74 3.52 -14.99
N THR A 39 24.81 4.08 -16.20
CA THR A 39 26.07 4.47 -16.84
C THR A 39 26.12 5.99 -17.00
N GLU A 40 27.13 6.62 -16.42
CA GLU A 40 27.44 8.04 -16.59
C GLU A 40 28.67 8.17 -17.51
N GLU A 41 28.50 8.84 -18.64
CA GLU A 41 29.59 9.23 -19.54
C GLU A 41 29.78 10.75 -19.46
N GLU A 42 30.98 11.20 -19.11
CA GLU A 42 31.38 12.60 -19.20
C GLU A 42 32.44 12.76 -20.28
N ARG A 43 32.20 13.66 -21.24
CA ARG A 43 33.13 13.99 -22.33
C ARG A 43 33.50 15.47 -22.24
N ILE A 44 34.77 15.75 -22.01
CA ILE A 44 35.29 17.12 -22.03
C ILE A 44 35.81 17.40 -23.44
N GLY A 45 35.13 18.28 -24.17
CA GLY A 45 35.52 18.74 -25.49
C GLY A 45 36.73 19.68 -25.43
N ALA A 46 37.47 19.79 -26.54
CA ALA A 46 38.69 20.60 -26.66
C ALA A 46 38.50 22.11 -26.38
N ALA A 47 37.26 22.60 -26.36
CA ALA A 47 36.89 23.98 -26.05
C ALA A 47 36.43 24.19 -24.58
N GLY A 48 36.60 23.19 -23.70
CA GLY A 48 36.19 23.27 -22.30
C GLY A 48 34.70 23.00 -22.03
N LEU A 49 33.93 22.60 -23.05
CA LEU A 49 32.55 22.17 -22.91
C LEU A 49 32.52 20.72 -22.41
N SER A 50 31.91 20.50 -21.25
CA SER A 50 31.62 19.15 -20.71
C SER A 50 30.23 18.70 -21.18
N GLU A 51 30.16 17.57 -21.85
CA GLU A 51 28.93 16.86 -22.18
C GLU A 51 28.78 15.66 -21.26
N ARG A 52 27.63 15.56 -20.58
CA ARG A 52 27.34 14.47 -19.66
C ARG A 52 26.11 13.71 -20.12
N ARG A 53 26.25 12.39 -20.27
CA ARG A 53 25.18 11.48 -20.69
C ARG A 53 24.94 10.46 -19.60
N TRP A 54 23.69 10.35 -19.16
CA TRP A 54 23.22 9.28 -18.28
C TRP A 54 22.39 8.28 -19.06
N THR A 55 22.69 7.00 -18.90
CA THR A 55 21.88 5.88 -19.42
C THR A 55 21.46 5.01 -18.25
N SER A 56 20.20 4.61 -18.21
CA SER A 56 19.64 3.74 -17.17
C SER A 56 18.84 2.62 -17.81
N ASN A 57 19.22 1.37 -17.54
CA ASN A 57 18.55 0.17 -18.07
C ASN A 57 18.17 -0.77 -16.92
N PRO A 58 16.95 -1.35 -16.91
CA PRO A 58 16.56 -2.31 -15.88
C PRO A 58 17.40 -3.59 -16.00
N VAL A 59 17.83 -4.13 -14.87
CA VAL A 59 18.54 -5.42 -14.83
C VAL A 59 17.53 -6.55 -15.00
N LEU A 60 17.72 -7.37 -16.03
CA LEU A 60 16.84 -8.50 -16.34
C LEU A 60 17.51 -9.83 -15.97
N MET A 61 16.71 -10.75 -15.42
CA MET A 61 17.12 -12.11 -15.09
C MET A 61 16.29 -13.11 -15.89
N ARG A 62 16.91 -14.24 -16.24
CA ARG A 62 16.21 -15.35 -16.90
C ARG A 62 15.49 -16.17 -15.84
N ASN A 63 14.17 -16.27 -15.94
CA ASN A 63 13.39 -17.20 -15.15
C ASN A 63 13.21 -18.51 -15.92
N ASP A 64 13.95 -19.56 -15.51
CA ASP A 64 13.95 -20.86 -16.18
C ASP A 64 12.59 -21.58 -16.09
N ALA A 65 11.77 -21.27 -15.10
CA ALA A 65 10.43 -21.85 -14.95
C ALA A 65 9.45 -21.34 -16.01
N GLU A 66 9.58 -20.09 -16.45
CA GLU A 66 8.65 -19.46 -17.39
C GLU A 66 9.24 -19.18 -18.78
N ARG A 67 10.53 -19.50 -19.00
CA ARG A 67 11.31 -19.12 -20.20
C ARG A 67 11.12 -17.64 -20.58
N LYS A 68 11.05 -16.76 -19.56
CA LYS A 68 10.87 -15.32 -19.73
C LYS A 68 11.97 -14.55 -19.00
N GLU A 69 12.29 -13.37 -19.52
CA GLU A 69 13.12 -12.39 -18.82
C GLU A 69 12.22 -11.59 -17.88
N VAL A 70 12.61 -11.50 -16.61
CA VAL A 70 11.92 -10.74 -15.57
C VAL A 70 12.90 -9.76 -14.92
N PRO A 71 12.47 -8.56 -14.51
CA PRO A 71 13.36 -7.63 -13.84
C PRO A 71 13.81 -8.17 -12.49
N LEU A 72 15.05 -7.85 -12.09
CA LEU A 72 15.53 -8.09 -10.74
C LEU A 72 14.80 -7.15 -9.77
N VAL A 73 13.89 -7.71 -8.98
CA VAL A 73 13.17 -7.00 -7.92
C VAL A 73 14.09 -6.87 -6.70
N LEU A 74 14.31 -5.65 -6.24
CA LEU A 74 15.06 -5.33 -5.03
C LEU A 74 14.16 -5.30 -3.80
N GLU A 75 12.96 -4.73 -3.94
CA GLU A 75 12.01 -4.57 -2.83
C GLU A 75 10.55 -4.60 -3.32
N GLU A 76 9.67 -5.20 -2.51
CA GLU A 76 8.22 -5.12 -2.66
C GLU A 76 7.66 -4.14 -1.64
N ILE A 77 7.10 -3.04 -2.12
CA ILE A 77 6.56 -1.98 -1.27
C ILE A 77 5.05 -2.19 -1.11
N GLU A 78 4.64 -2.44 0.14
CA GLU A 78 3.23 -2.57 0.53
C GLU A 78 2.44 -1.26 0.29
N PRO A 79 1.13 -1.36 -0.04
CA PRO A 79 0.30 -0.18 -0.26
C PRO A 79 0.09 0.59 1.04
N ILE A 80 0.02 1.92 0.92
CA ILE A 80 -0.22 2.81 2.05
C ILE A 80 -1.70 3.16 2.10
N VAL A 81 -2.36 2.89 3.22
CA VAL A 81 -3.76 3.26 3.46
C VAL A 81 -3.87 4.74 3.80
N ARG A 82 -4.64 5.49 3.03
CA ARG A 82 -4.96 6.90 3.30
C ARG A 82 -6.00 7.05 4.39
N GLY A 83 -7.05 6.23 4.37
CA GLY A 83 -8.17 6.35 5.29
C GLY A 83 -9.13 5.18 5.17
N VAL A 84 -10.04 5.09 6.14
CA VAL A 84 -10.94 3.94 6.30
C VAL A 84 -12.34 4.41 6.62
N LEU A 85 -13.31 3.82 5.94
CA LEU A 85 -14.72 3.89 6.30
C LEU A 85 -15.16 2.52 6.77
N VAL A 86 -15.70 2.47 7.99
CA VAL A 86 -16.31 1.28 8.56
C VAL A 86 -17.81 1.51 8.70
N VAL A 87 -18.61 0.58 8.17
CA VAL A 87 -20.05 0.56 8.35
C VAL A 87 -20.41 -0.66 9.18
N VAL A 88 -21.13 -0.46 10.27
CA VAL A 88 -21.55 -1.53 11.19
C VAL A 88 -23.06 -1.58 11.28
N ASP A 89 -23.60 -2.78 11.15
CA ASP A 89 -25.03 -3.06 11.36
C ASP A 89 -25.34 -3.21 12.87
N GLN A 90 -25.42 -2.07 13.56
CA GLN A 90 -25.75 -2.02 14.97
C GLN A 90 -26.23 -0.63 15.40
N GLU A 91 -26.90 -0.60 16.55
CA GLU A 91 -27.26 0.66 17.20
C GLU A 91 -26.00 1.42 17.67
N PRO A 92 -25.94 2.74 17.47
CA PRO A 92 -24.81 3.55 17.90
C PRO A 92 -24.74 3.62 19.43
N HIS A 93 -23.64 3.14 19.99
CA HIS A 93 -23.27 3.34 21.39
C HIS A 93 -21.97 4.15 21.48
N THR A 94 -21.88 5.04 22.46
CA THR A 94 -20.75 5.99 22.63
C THR A 94 -19.39 5.29 22.64
N ASN A 95 -19.30 4.13 23.27
CA ASN A 95 -18.03 3.40 23.40
C ASN A 95 -17.67 2.63 22.13
N THR A 96 -18.64 2.15 21.36
CA THR A 96 -18.36 1.24 20.24
C THR A 96 -17.63 1.95 19.11
N ARG A 97 -17.98 3.22 18.83
CA ARG A 97 -17.26 4.04 17.84
C ARG A 97 -15.77 4.13 18.18
N LEU A 98 -15.46 4.48 19.43
CA LEU A 98 -14.07 4.62 19.89
C LEU A 98 -13.31 3.30 19.81
N THR A 99 -13.92 2.20 20.27
CA THR A 99 -13.31 0.86 20.22
C THR A 99 -12.97 0.45 18.78
N ILE A 100 -13.90 0.64 17.85
CA ILE A 100 -13.68 0.33 16.42
C ILE A 100 -12.55 1.22 15.87
N SER A 101 -12.60 2.53 16.11
CA SER A 101 -11.57 3.45 15.63
C SER A 101 -10.18 3.10 16.18
N GLN A 102 -10.07 2.71 17.44
CA GLN A 102 -8.80 2.28 18.06
C GLN A 102 -8.27 0.98 17.46
N ALA A 103 -9.15 -0.01 17.26
CA ALA A 103 -8.78 -1.29 16.66
C ALA A 103 -8.25 -1.08 15.23
N VAL A 104 -8.96 -0.30 14.42
CA VAL A 104 -8.56 0.01 13.04
C VAL A 104 -7.26 0.82 13.02
N ALA A 105 -7.11 1.83 13.89
CA ALA A 105 -5.90 2.63 13.99
C ALA A 105 -4.68 1.77 14.31
N THR A 106 -4.84 0.79 15.21
CA THR A 106 -3.75 -0.12 15.61
C THR A 106 -3.42 -1.11 14.49
N ALA A 107 -4.42 -1.71 13.86
CA ALA A 107 -4.22 -2.70 12.82
C ALA A 107 -3.58 -2.12 11.55
N LEU A 108 -3.97 -0.91 11.16
CA LEU A 108 -3.52 -0.27 9.92
C LEU A 108 -2.47 0.82 10.13
N GLN A 109 -2.08 1.10 11.39
CA GLN A 109 -1.14 2.15 11.74
C GLN A 109 -1.51 3.53 11.16
N ILE A 110 -2.81 3.84 11.14
CA ILE A 110 -3.34 5.12 10.65
C ILE A 110 -3.91 5.95 11.81
N PRO A 111 -3.82 7.29 11.74
CA PRO A 111 -4.33 8.13 12.80
C PRO A 111 -5.86 8.16 12.81
N MET A 112 -6.45 8.29 14.01
CA MET A 112 -7.91 8.18 14.23
C MET A 112 -8.74 9.17 13.40
N TYR A 113 -8.23 10.36 13.09
CA TYR A 113 -8.94 11.35 12.29
C TYR A 113 -9.12 10.94 10.82
N ARG A 114 -8.50 9.84 10.37
CA ARG A 114 -8.68 9.25 9.03
C ARG A 114 -9.59 8.02 9.04
N ILE A 115 -10.22 7.73 10.17
CA ILE A 115 -11.14 6.60 10.33
C ILE A 115 -12.53 7.16 10.60
N GLU A 116 -13.46 6.86 9.70
CA GLU A 116 -14.87 7.18 9.86
C GLU A 116 -15.64 5.90 10.18
N VAL A 117 -16.55 5.97 11.16
CA VAL A 117 -17.38 4.83 11.56
C VAL A 117 -18.85 5.26 11.50
N LEU A 118 -19.59 4.57 10.64
CA LEU A 118 -21.02 4.75 10.44
C LEU A 118 -21.80 3.54 10.96
N PHE A 119 -23.01 3.81 11.42
CA PHE A 119 -23.92 2.81 11.95
C PHE A 119 -25.15 2.78 11.06
N THR A 120 -25.55 1.57 10.63
CA THR A 120 -26.79 1.33 9.90
C THR A 120 -27.75 0.52 10.77
N GLN A 121 -29.05 0.72 10.57
CA GLN A 121 -30.16 -0.02 11.18
C GLN A 121 -30.95 -0.76 10.10
#